data_AF-A0A9X7YEQ7-F1
#
_entry.id   AF-A0A9X7YEQ7-F1
#
_cell.length_a   1.000
_cell.length_b   1.000
_cell.length_c   1.000
_cell.angle_alpha   90.00
_cell.angle_beta   90.00
_cell.angle_gamma   90.00
#
_symmetry.space_group_name_H-M   'P 1'
#
loop_
_entity.id
_entity.type
_entity.pdbx_description
1 polymer ?
#
loop_
_entity_poly.entity_id
_entity_poly.type
_entity_poly.pdbx_seq_one_letter_code
_entity_poly.pdbx_strand_id
1 'polypeptide(L)'
;MPALHDIMPEQEAAYRDAEAHLPVVSRVVLHHHQRDDLPYAEIARRLAIEPVVVMACVAEALGMLVAMLDGDKPRRWKTRQLRATERRLRQRHRTYCESFAQAMGIIEPIRWEKRTGDHITVAALMLKNLPQPLRDPSLLFFRDRLSFEQIASRLEITRRTVLDRLAEVLGRFEDGPESFENWLRMLGKKCPTPPLHQLSTSSADKRL
;
A
#
# COMPACT_ATOMS: atom_id res chain seq x y z
N MET A 1 32.42 4.48 -26.29
CA MET A 1 31.27 3.79 -25.65
C MET A 1 31.86 2.79 -24.67
N PRO A 2 31.99 3.11 -23.37
CA PRO A 2 32.50 2.15 -22.40
C PRO A 2 31.40 1.12 -22.08
N ALA A 3 31.81 -0.14 -21.96
CA ALA A 3 30.96 -1.30 -21.72
C ALA A 3 30.12 -1.16 -20.43
N LEU A 4 28.87 -1.66 -20.46
CA LEU A 4 28.09 -1.96 -19.25
C LEU A 4 28.98 -2.80 -18.34
N HIS A 5 29.53 -2.18 -17.30
CA HIS A 5 30.21 -2.91 -16.24
C HIS A 5 29.18 -3.80 -15.54
N ASP A 6 29.54 -5.06 -15.36
CA ASP A 6 28.93 -5.95 -14.39
C ASP A 6 28.80 -5.21 -13.07
N ILE A 7 27.57 -4.78 -12.73
CA ILE A 7 27.29 -4.26 -11.40
C ILE A 7 27.54 -5.43 -10.45
N MET A 8 28.55 -5.30 -9.59
CA MET A 8 28.87 -6.36 -8.63
C MET A 8 27.64 -6.59 -7.74
N PRO A 9 27.33 -7.84 -7.34
CA PRO A 9 26.15 -8.14 -6.52
C PRO A 9 26.05 -7.28 -5.25
N GLU A 10 27.19 -6.89 -4.69
CA GLU A 10 27.30 -6.00 -3.53
C GLU A 10 26.86 -4.56 -3.84
N GLN A 11 27.20 -4.05 -5.03
CA GLN A 11 26.77 -2.72 -5.49
C GLN A 11 25.27 -2.71 -5.78
N GLU A 12 24.74 -3.79 -6.35
CA GLU A 12 23.31 -3.93 -6.57
C GLU A 12 22.55 -4.02 -5.22
N ALA A 13 23.07 -4.77 -4.26
CA ALA A 13 22.51 -4.85 -2.91
C ALA A 13 22.52 -3.49 -2.20
N ALA A 14 23.65 -2.77 -2.24
CA ALA A 14 23.77 -1.43 -1.66
C ALA A 14 22.79 -0.44 -2.31
N TYR A 15 22.63 -0.50 -3.63
CA TYR A 15 21.68 0.34 -4.36
C TYR A 15 20.23 0.04 -3.95
N ARG A 16 19.83 -1.24 -3.89
CA ARG A 16 18.48 -1.65 -3.46
C ARG A 16 18.20 -1.25 -2.01
N ASP A 17 19.19 -1.37 -1.13
CA ASP A 17 19.07 -0.90 0.26
C ASP A 17 18.89 0.63 0.31
N ALA A 18 19.69 1.38 -0.43
CA ALA A 18 19.56 2.84 -0.53
C ALA A 18 18.18 3.25 -1.09
N GLU A 19 17.69 2.59 -2.15
CA GLU A 19 16.33 2.79 -2.66
C GLU A 19 15.26 2.54 -1.58
N ALA A 20 15.42 1.49 -0.76
CA ALA A 20 14.46 1.16 0.31
C ALA A 20 14.33 2.27 1.38
N HIS A 21 15.36 3.11 1.53
CA HIS A 21 15.39 4.23 2.46
C HIS A 21 14.89 5.57 1.89
N LEU A 22 14.60 5.64 0.59
CA LEU A 22 14.07 6.86 -0.04
C LEU A 22 12.66 7.21 0.46
N PRO A 23 12.28 8.51 0.46
CA PRO A 23 10.90 8.92 0.66
C PRO A 23 9.98 8.28 -0.38
N VAL A 24 8.85 7.71 0.05
CA VAL A 24 7.96 6.89 -0.79
C VAL A 24 7.57 7.57 -2.11
N VAL A 25 7.17 8.84 -2.08
CA VAL A 25 6.76 9.55 -3.30
C VAL A 25 7.93 9.69 -4.27
N SER A 26 9.10 10.07 -3.76
CA SER A 26 10.30 10.28 -4.57
C SER A 26 10.81 8.95 -5.14
N ARG A 27 10.74 7.86 -4.36
CA ARG A 27 11.02 6.50 -4.82
C ARG A 27 10.08 6.06 -5.94
N VAL A 28 8.77 6.21 -5.77
CA VAL A 28 7.79 5.79 -6.78
C VAL A 28 7.95 6.60 -8.08
N VAL A 29 8.14 7.91 -7.96
CA VAL A 29 8.42 8.78 -9.12
C VAL A 29 9.70 8.34 -9.83
N LEU A 30 10.77 8.05 -9.09
CA LEU A 30 12.02 7.56 -9.67
C LEU A 30 11.82 6.22 -10.40
N HIS A 31 11.09 5.26 -9.80
CA HIS A 31 10.78 3.98 -10.44
C HIS A 31 9.96 4.16 -11.72
N HIS A 32 8.95 5.03 -11.72
CA HIS A 32 8.18 5.32 -12.93
C HIS A 32 9.04 5.93 -14.04
N HIS A 33 10.01 6.77 -13.68
CA HIS A 33 10.92 7.35 -14.65
C HIS A 33 11.95 6.34 -15.18
N GLN A 34 12.60 5.57 -14.30
CA GLN A 34 13.74 4.72 -14.68
C GLN A 34 13.35 3.31 -15.13
N ARG A 35 12.34 2.70 -14.51
CA ARG A 35 11.93 1.31 -14.78
C ARG A 35 10.78 1.23 -15.77
N ASP A 36 9.82 2.15 -15.66
CA ASP A 36 8.66 2.20 -16.55
C ASP A 36 8.88 3.14 -17.76
N ASP A 37 10.04 3.81 -17.85
CA ASP A 37 10.43 4.78 -18.90
C ASP A 37 9.36 5.86 -19.17
N LEU A 38 8.67 6.31 -18.12
CA LEU A 38 7.60 7.29 -18.27
C LEU A 38 8.16 8.72 -18.34
N PRO A 39 7.69 9.56 -19.29
CA PRO A 39 8.06 10.96 -19.33
C PRO A 39 7.46 11.72 -18.14
N TYR A 40 8.12 12.79 -17.68
CA TYR A 40 7.71 13.52 -16.48
C TYR A 40 6.27 14.05 -16.54
N ALA A 41 5.82 14.50 -17.71
CA ALA A 41 4.45 14.95 -17.92
C ALA A 41 3.42 13.83 -17.69
N GLU A 42 3.75 12.60 -18.09
CA GLU A 42 2.87 11.45 -17.91
C GLU A 42 2.81 11.01 -16.45
N ILE A 43 3.96 11.00 -15.75
CA ILE A 43 4.01 10.75 -14.30
C ILE A 43 3.17 11.80 -13.55
N ALA A 44 3.35 13.08 -13.90
CA ALA A 44 2.61 14.20 -13.31
C ALA A 44 1.10 14.02 -13.49
N ARG A 45 0.66 13.66 -14.71
CA ARG A 45 -0.74 13.39 -15.05
C ARG A 45 -1.31 12.22 -14.25
N ARG A 46 -0.62 11.06 -14.22
CA ARG A 46 -1.06 9.85 -13.51
C ARG A 46 -1.20 10.08 -12.00
N LEU A 47 -0.24 10.78 -11.41
CA LEU A 47 -0.26 11.11 -9.99
C LEU A 47 -1.11 12.34 -9.68
N ALA A 48 -1.61 13.07 -10.68
CA ALA A 48 -2.30 14.36 -10.56
C ALA A 48 -1.52 15.37 -9.70
N ILE A 49 -0.25 15.57 -10.04
CA ILE A 49 0.68 16.53 -9.44
C ILE A 49 1.30 17.43 -10.53
N GLU A 50 2.01 18.48 -10.13
CA GLU A 50 2.66 19.38 -11.10
C GLU A 50 3.96 18.76 -11.67
N PRO A 51 4.29 18.97 -12.96
CA PRO A 51 5.53 18.46 -13.56
C PRO A 51 6.80 18.89 -12.84
N VAL A 52 6.82 20.11 -12.29
CA VAL A 52 7.96 20.59 -11.48
C VAL A 52 8.17 19.77 -10.21
N VAL A 53 7.10 19.20 -9.65
CA VAL A 53 7.19 18.32 -8.49
C VAL A 53 7.80 16.98 -8.86
N VAL A 54 7.49 16.47 -10.06
CA VAL A 54 8.13 15.25 -10.59
C VAL A 54 9.64 15.45 -10.69
N MET A 55 10.08 16.56 -11.29
CA MET A 55 11.50 16.91 -11.37
C MET A 55 12.15 17.00 -9.99
N ALA A 56 11.49 17.68 -9.04
CA ALA A 56 11.99 17.80 -7.68
C ALA A 56 12.06 16.45 -6.95
N CYS A 57 11.12 15.54 -7.19
CA CYS A 57 11.15 14.17 -6.65
C CYS A 57 12.32 13.35 -7.22
N VAL A 58 12.56 13.42 -8.54
CA VAL A 58 13.71 12.74 -9.16
C VAL A 58 15.02 13.31 -8.62
N ALA A 59 15.15 14.64 -8.55
CA ALA A 59 16.33 15.30 -8.00
C ALA A 59 16.57 14.93 -6.51
N GLU A 60 15.52 14.91 -5.68
CA GLU A 60 15.61 14.45 -4.28
C GLU A 60 16.06 12.99 -4.22
N ALA A 61 15.44 12.10 -5.00
CA ALA A 61 15.76 10.68 -4.98
C ALA A 61 17.22 10.41 -5.40
N LEU A 62 17.66 10.98 -6.52
CA LEU A 62 19.04 10.83 -6.99
C LEU A 62 20.06 11.43 -6.02
N GLY A 63 19.80 12.63 -5.48
CA GLY A 63 20.70 13.25 -4.50
C GLY A 63 20.81 12.45 -3.21
N MET A 64 19.72 11.85 -2.73
CA MET A 64 19.76 10.97 -1.57
C MET A 64 20.45 9.64 -1.86
N LEU A 65 20.24 9.05 -3.04
CA LEU A 65 20.92 7.81 -3.43
C LEU A 65 22.44 7.98 -3.46
N VAL A 66 22.95 9.03 -4.11
CA VAL A 66 24.39 9.32 -4.16
C VAL A 66 24.95 9.44 -2.75
N ALA A 67 24.33 10.26 -1.89
CA ALA A 67 24.77 10.42 -0.51
C ALA A 67 24.79 9.08 0.26
N MET A 68 23.75 8.25 0.13
CA MET A 68 23.73 6.95 0.83
C MET A 68 24.79 5.98 0.32
N LEU A 69 25.07 5.98 -0.98
CA LEU A 69 26.13 5.16 -1.57
C LEU A 69 27.53 5.63 -1.16
N ASP A 70 27.69 6.93 -0.89
CA ASP A 70 28.90 7.51 -0.30
C ASP A 70 29.01 7.26 1.22
N GLY A 71 28.03 6.57 1.83
CA GLY A 71 28.00 6.24 3.26
C GLY A 71 27.36 7.33 4.15
N ASP A 72 26.84 8.40 3.55
CA ASP A 72 26.15 9.45 4.28
C ASP A 72 24.70 9.09 4.64
N LYS A 73 24.17 9.77 5.65
CA LYS A 73 22.75 9.71 6.01
C LYS A 73 22.07 10.99 5.52
N PRO A 74 21.53 11.02 4.29
CA PRO A 74 20.98 12.24 3.72
C PRO A 74 19.77 12.71 4.51
N ARG A 75 19.71 14.02 4.75
CA ARG A 75 18.51 14.66 5.27
C ARG A 75 17.55 14.92 4.13
N ARG A 76 16.27 14.66 4.39
CA ARG A 76 15.20 14.96 3.44
C ARG A 76 15.22 16.41 3.00
N TRP A 77 15.04 16.65 1.70
CA TRP A 77 15.00 18.00 1.17
C TRP A 77 13.74 18.72 1.69
N LYS A 78 13.91 19.85 2.37
CA LYS A 78 12.81 20.60 3.01
C LYS A 78 12.02 21.47 2.03
N THR A 79 11.86 21.05 0.77
CA THR A 79 11.12 21.83 -0.21
C THR A 79 9.64 21.86 0.17
N ARG A 80 9.10 23.08 0.40
CA ARG A 80 7.70 23.28 0.83
C ARG A 80 6.70 22.61 -0.14
N GLN A 81 7.02 22.62 -1.44
CA GLN A 81 6.21 22.03 -2.49
C GLN A 81 6.14 20.49 -2.43
N LEU A 82 7.28 19.82 -2.19
CA LEU A 82 7.32 18.35 -2.01
C LEU A 82 6.46 17.92 -0.82
N ARG A 83 6.61 18.60 0.32
CA ARG A 83 5.83 18.32 1.53
C ARG A 83 4.34 18.60 1.36
N ALA A 84 3.97 19.65 0.64
CA ALA A 84 2.57 19.94 0.34
C ALA A 84 1.97 18.86 -0.57
N THR A 85 2.71 18.43 -1.59
CA THR A 85 2.27 17.40 -2.53
C THR A 85 2.12 16.04 -1.87
N GLU A 86 3.10 15.61 -1.07
CA GLU A 86 2.99 14.35 -0.34
C GLU A 86 1.78 14.35 0.60
N ARG A 87 1.51 15.44 1.33
CA ARG A 87 0.32 15.56 2.17
C ARG A 87 -0.97 15.42 1.36
N ARG A 88 -1.04 16.03 0.17
CA ARG A 88 -2.20 15.92 -0.72
C ARG A 88 -2.38 14.49 -1.25
N LEU A 89 -1.29 13.82 -1.63
CA LEU A 89 -1.32 12.41 -2.05
C LEU A 89 -1.76 11.49 -0.90
N ARG A 90 -1.24 11.71 0.30
CA ARG A 90 -1.67 10.98 1.52
C ARG A 90 -3.15 11.19 1.82
N GLN A 91 -3.66 12.41 1.69
CA GLN A 91 -5.07 12.68 1.89
C GLN A 91 -5.96 11.94 0.87
N ARG A 92 -5.55 11.92 -0.41
CA ARG A 92 -6.25 11.15 -1.44
C ARG A 92 -6.22 9.65 -1.18
N HIS A 93 -5.08 9.14 -0.70
CA HIS A 93 -4.94 7.74 -0.31
C HIS A 93 -5.90 7.39 0.84
N ARG A 94 -6.03 8.26 1.84
CA ARG A 94 -7.01 8.08 2.92
C ARG A 94 -8.44 8.03 2.42
N THR A 95 -8.81 8.90 1.47
CA THR A 95 -10.14 8.84 0.85
C THR A 95 -10.35 7.53 0.07
N TYR A 96 -9.32 7.02 -0.61
CA TYR A 96 -9.37 5.68 -1.22
C TYR A 96 -9.60 4.59 -0.16
N CYS A 97 -8.86 4.62 0.94
CA CYS A 97 -9.01 3.66 2.05
C CYS A 97 -10.38 3.77 2.76
N GLU A 98 -10.92 4.98 2.93
CA GLU A 98 -12.28 5.24 3.44
C GLU A 98 -13.33 4.62 2.53
N SER A 99 -13.21 4.85 1.22
CA SER A 99 -14.13 4.28 0.22
C SER A 99 -14.09 2.75 0.24
N PHE A 100 -12.90 2.18 0.40
CA PHE A 100 -12.71 0.74 0.56
C PHE A 100 -13.40 0.20 1.82
N ALA A 101 -13.19 0.85 2.98
CA ALA A 101 -13.83 0.46 4.23
C ALA A 101 -15.37 0.52 4.15
N GLN A 102 -15.90 1.56 3.50
CA GLN A 102 -17.34 1.71 3.28
C GLN A 102 -17.92 0.60 2.39
N ALA A 103 -17.22 0.22 1.33
CA ALA A 103 -17.62 -0.90 0.47
C ALA A 103 -17.67 -2.23 1.24
N MET A 104 -16.84 -2.38 2.26
CA MET A 104 -16.83 -3.52 3.18
C MET A 104 -17.87 -3.41 4.32
N GLY A 105 -18.74 -2.41 4.29
CA GLY A 105 -19.80 -2.21 5.29
C GLY A 105 -19.35 -1.56 6.60
N ILE A 106 -18.14 -0.99 6.64
CA ILE A 106 -17.63 -0.30 7.82
C ILE A 106 -18.05 1.17 7.79
N ILE A 107 -18.94 1.54 8.71
CA ILE A 107 -19.51 2.89 8.83
C ILE A 107 -18.79 3.71 9.92
N GLU A 108 -17.97 3.07 10.75
CA GLU A 108 -17.23 3.74 11.84
C GLU A 108 -16.22 4.76 11.30
N PRO A 109 -16.12 5.97 11.91
CA PRO A 109 -15.09 6.94 11.56
C PRO A 109 -13.67 6.38 11.77
N ILE A 110 -12.82 6.51 10.76
CA ILE A 110 -11.43 6.02 10.82
C ILE A 110 -10.56 7.03 11.56
N ARG A 111 -9.94 6.59 12.66
CA ARG A 111 -8.95 7.37 13.41
C ARG A 111 -7.57 7.17 12.78
N TRP A 112 -7.17 8.11 11.93
CA TRP A 112 -5.87 8.08 11.26
C TRP A 112 -4.71 8.31 12.23
N GLU A 113 -3.86 7.30 12.39
CA GLU A 113 -2.63 7.41 13.17
C GLU A 113 -1.47 7.91 12.31
N LYS A 114 -0.64 8.81 12.84
CA LYS A 114 0.48 9.39 12.07
C LYS A 114 1.61 8.40 11.78
N ARG A 115 1.77 7.37 12.62
CA ARG A 115 2.90 6.41 12.55
C ARG A 115 2.52 5.11 11.86
N THR A 116 1.22 4.82 11.76
CA THR A 116 0.69 3.59 11.17
C THR A 116 0.32 3.87 9.72
N GLY A 117 0.63 2.95 8.82
CA GLY A 117 0.23 3.10 7.42
C GLY A 117 -1.31 3.13 7.30
N ASP A 118 -1.86 4.01 6.45
CA ASP A 118 -3.32 4.18 6.34
C ASP A 118 -4.04 2.84 6.04
N HIS A 119 -3.48 2.04 5.12
CA HIS A 119 -3.96 0.67 4.82
C HIS A 119 -3.96 -0.29 6.03
N ILE A 120 -2.96 -0.20 6.92
CA ILE A 120 -2.89 -1.00 8.15
C ILE A 120 -4.00 -0.56 9.12
N THR A 121 -4.25 0.75 9.23
CA THR A 121 -5.35 1.27 10.05
C THR A 121 -6.70 0.72 9.57
N VAL A 122 -6.92 0.67 8.26
CA VAL A 122 -8.16 0.08 7.70
C VAL A 122 -8.20 -1.43 7.88
N ALA A 123 -7.10 -2.15 7.66
CA ALA A 123 -7.06 -3.59 7.88
C ALA A 123 -7.37 -3.97 9.34
N ALA A 124 -6.85 -3.20 10.31
CA ALA A 124 -7.17 -3.38 11.73
C ALA A 124 -8.66 -3.13 12.02
N LEU A 125 -9.27 -2.13 11.37
CA LEU A 125 -10.69 -1.83 11.51
C LEU A 125 -11.57 -2.93 10.90
N MET A 126 -11.20 -3.45 9.72
CA MET A 126 -11.85 -4.59 9.11
C MET A 126 -11.80 -5.80 10.04
N LEU A 127 -10.63 -6.09 10.63
CA LEU A 127 -10.46 -7.20 11.56
C LEU A 127 -11.36 -7.05 12.80
N LYS A 128 -11.46 -5.84 13.35
CA LYS A 128 -12.35 -5.53 14.50
C LYS A 128 -13.82 -5.78 14.18
N ASN A 129 -14.25 -5.48 12.95
CA ASN A 129 -15.64 -5.58 12.49
C ASN A 129 -16.01 -6.98 11.96
N LEU A 130 -15.09 -7.96 11.98
CA LEU A 130 -15.42 -9.33 11.63
C LEU A 130 -16.45 -9.94 12.61
N PRO A 131 -17.32 -10.83 12.13
CA PRO A 131 -18.13 -11.69 12.99
C PRO A 131 -17.26 -12.44 13.98
N GLN A 132 -17.74 -12.58 15.22
CA GLN A 132 -16.97 -13.18 16.32
C GLN A 132 -16.28 -14.53 15.98
N PRO A 133 -16.95 -15.48 15.28
CA PRO A 133 -16.32 -16.74 14.91
C PRO A 133 -15.04 -16.59 14.09
N LEU A 134 -14.95 -15.55 13.26
CA LEU A 134 -13.79 -15.23 12.43
C LEU A 134 -12.81 -14.31 13.15
N ARG A 135 -13.32 -13.36 13.93
CA ARG A 135 -12.53 -12.35 14.62
C ARG A 135 -11.60 -12.95 15.67
N ASP A 136 -12.13 -13.80 16.55
CA ASP A 136 -11.39 -14.31 17.70
C ASP A 136 -10.16 -15.16 17.30
N PRO A 137 -10.25 -16.16 16.39
CA PRO A 137 -9.07 -16.89 15.92
C PRO A 137 -8.10 -15.99 15.16
N SER A 138 -8.60 -14.98 14.43
CA SER A 138 -7.75 -14.04 13.70
C SER A 138 -6.95 -13.12 14.62
N LEU A 139 -7.55 -12.62 15.70
CA LEU A 139 -6.82 -11.85 16.71
C LEU A 139 -5.73 -12.71 17.37
N LEU A 140 -6.06 -13.95 17.75
CA LEU A 140 -5.08 -14.85 18.36
C LEU A 140 -3.93 -15.19 17.40
N PHE A 141 -4.20 -15.30 16.09
CA PHE A 141 -3.18 -15.55 15.08
C PHE A 141 -2.34 -14.31 14.75
N PHE A 142 -2.97 -13.21 14.32
CA PHE A 142 -2.26 -12.04 13.80
C PHE A 142 -1.66 -11.16 14.90
N ARG A 143 -2.36 -11.00 16.02
CA ARG A 143 -1.91 -10.15 17.14
C ARG A 143 -1.10 -10.96 18.14
N ASP A 144 -1.64 -12.09 18.60
CA ASP A 144 -1.06 -12.84 19.72
C ASP A 144 -0.07 -13.92 19.25
N ARG A 145 0.11 -14.08 17.92
CA ARG A 145 1.08 -14.98 17.27
C ARG A 145 0.98 -16.44 17.72
N LEU A 146 -0.22 -16.88 18.11
CA LEU A 146 -0.46 -18.26 18.51
C LEU A 146 -0.47 -19.19 17.30
N SER A 147 -0.01 -20.44 17.49
CA SER A 147 -0.12 -21.49 16.50
C SER A 147 -1.57 -21.96 16.34
N PHE A 148 -1.89 -22.62 15.22
CA PHE A 148 -3.24 -23.14 15.01
C PHE A 148 -3.68 -24.12 16.10
N GLU A 149 -2.77 -24.92 16.66
CA GLU A 149 -3.07 -25.84 17.76
C GLU A 149 -3.41 -25.09 19.06
N GLN A 150 -2.65 -24.03 19.35
CA GLN A 150 -2.88 -23.19 20.53
C GLN A 150 -4.22 -22.46 20.42
N ILE A 151 -4.56 -21.97 19.23
CA ILE A 151 -5.86 -21.32 18.96
C ILE A 151 -7.00 -22.34 19.09
N ALA A 152 -6.86 -23.51 18.48
CA ALA A 152 -7.83 -24.59 18.54
C ALA A 152 -8.13 -24.99 20.00
N SER A 153 -7.08 -25.18 20.79
CA SER A 153 -7.17 -25.51 22.21
C SER A 153 -7.84 -24.39 23.01
N ARG A 154 -7.47 -23.13 22.75
CA ARG A 154 -7.98 -21.97 23.50
C ARG A 154 -9.44 -21.64 23.20
N LEU A 155 -9.89 -21.90 21.97
CA LEU A 155 -11.26 -21.63 21.54
C LEU A 155 -12.15 -22.88 21.59
N GLU A 156 -11.63 -24.02 22.06
CA GLU A 156 -12.33 -25.30 22.12
C GLU A 156 -12.93 -25.72 20.76
N ILE A 157 -12.17 -25.50 19.68
CA ILE A 157 -12.53 -25.86 18.30
C ILE A 157 -11.46 -26.73 17.66
N THR A 158 -11.78 -27.36 16.53
CA THR A 158 -10.79 -28.15 15.80
C THR A 158 -9.78 -27.27 15.05
N ARG A 159 -8.56 -27.77 14.86
CA ARG A 159 -7.55 -27.16 13.99
C ARG A 159 -8.07 -26.87 12.58
N ARG A 160 -8.89 -27.77 12.02
CA ARG A 160 -9.51 -27.57 10.70
C ARG A 160 -10.43 -26.36 10.70
N THR A 161 -11.25 -26.20 11.74
CA THR A 161 -12.11 -25.03 11.89
C THR A 161 -11.31 -23.73 12.00
N VAL A 162 -10.16 -23.74 12.68
CA VAL A 162 -9.25 -22.58 12.71
C VAL A 162 -8.75 -22.26 11.30
N LEU A 163 -8.28 -23.26 10.56
CA LEU A 163 -7.78 -23.09 9.18
C LEU A 163 -8.87 -22.54 8.25
N ASP A 164 -10.07 -23.12 8.27
CA ASP A 164 -11.18 -22.68 7.41
C ASP A 164 -11.55 -21.22 7.69
N ARG A 165 -11.61 -20.84 8.97
CA ARG A 165 -11.92 -19.46 9.39
C ARG A 165 -10.82 -18.48 9.02
N LEU A 166 -9.55 -18.84 9.18
CA LEU A 166 -8.42 -17.98 8.79
C LEU A 166 -8.32 -17.86 7.27
N ALA A 167 -8.62 -18.93 6.52
CA ALA A 167 -8.68 -18.89 5.06
C ALA A 167 -9.81 -17.96 4.58
N GLU A 168 -11.00 -18.03 5.19
CA GLU A 168 -12.09 -17.10 4.88
C GLU A 168 -11.69 -15.65 5.17
N VAL A 169 -11.01 -15.41 6.29
CA VAL A 169 -10.50 -14.08 6.64
C VAL A 169 -9.49 -13.61 5.62
N LEU A 170 -8.49 -14.42 5.29
CA LEU A 170 -7.48 -14.08 4.27
C LEU A 170 -8.13 -13.80 2.91
N GLY A 171 -9.14 -14.57 2.48
CA GLY A 171 -9.87 -14.29 1.25
C GLY A 171 -10.62 -12.94 1.28
N ARG A 172 -11.11 -12.49 2.45
CA ARG A 172 -11.70 -11.15 2.60
C ARG A 172 -10.66 -10.03 2.59
N PHE A 173 -9.39 -10.34 2.89
CA PHE A 173 -8.27 -9.40 2.95
C PHE A 173 -7.38 -9.43 1.71
N GLU A 174 -7.53 -10.43 0.83
CA GLU A 174 -6.79 -10.53 -0.43
C GLU A 174 -7.02 -9.29 -1.31
N ASP A 175 -8.25 -8.75 -1.28
CA ASP A 175 -8.62 -7.50 -1.94
C ASP A 175 -8.41 -6.25 -1.06
N GLY A 176 -7.71 -6.35 0.07
CA GLY A 176 -7.55 -5.28 1.06
C GLY A 176 -7.00 -3.96 0.47
N PRO A 177 -7.13 -2.83 1.20
CA PRO A 177 -6.68 -1.55 0.68
C PRO A 177 -5.17 -1.57 0.48
N GLU A 178 -4.74 -1.11 -0.68
CA GLU A 178 -3.32 -1.10 -1.03
C GLU A 178 -2.50 -0.19 -0.13
N SER A 179 -1.23 -0.55 0.07
CA SER A 179 -0.31 0.34 0.77
C SER A 179 -0.16 1.66 0.02
N PHE A 180 0.19 2.75 0.71
CA PHE A 180 0.35 4.07 0.05
C PHE A 180 1.31 4.01 -1.14
N GLU A 181 2.40 3.25 -1.01
CA GLU A 181 3.35 3.06 -2.10
C GLU A 181 2.76 2.26 -3.26
N ASN A 182 2.13 1.12 -2.99
CA ASN A 182 1.51 0.30 -4.03
C ASN A 182 0.39 1.05 -4.73
N TRP A 183 -0.44 1.78 -3.99
CA TRP A 183 -1.48 2.63 -4.53
C TRP A 183 -0.92 3.68 -5.49
N LEU A 184 0.18 4.37 -5.13
CA LEU A 184 0.85 5.29 -6.06
C LEU A 184 1.37 4.56 -7.32
N ARG A 185 1.97 3.38 -7.16
CA ARG A 185 2.44 2.57 -8.30
C ARG A 185 1.30 2.12 -9.20
N MET A 186 0.14 1.77 -8.65
CA MET A 186 -1.07 1.41 -9.41
C MET A 186 -1.57 2.60 -10.23
N LEU A 187 -1.71 3.77 -9.60
CA LEU A 187 -2.05 5.00 -10.32
C LEU A 187 -1.09 5.26 -11.48
N GLY A 188 0.18 4.92 -11.28
CA GLY A 188 1.22 5.02 -12.29
C GLY A 188 1.26 3.90 -13.33
N LYS A 189 0.47 2.82 -13.24
CA LYS A 189 0.49 1.70 -14.21
C LYS A 189 -0.74 1.63 -15.13
N LYS A 190 -1.89 2.16 -14.69
CA LYS A 190 -3.15 2.44 -15.43
C LYS A 190 -4.17 2.83 -14.36
N CYS A 191 -5.11 3.73 -14.66
CA CYS A 191 -6.22 4.06 -13.73
C CYS A 191 -6.85 2.76 -13.19
N PRO A 192 -6.84 2.50 -11.87
CA PRO A 192 -7.67 1.43 -11.34
C PRO A 192 -9.12 1.90 -11.47
N THR A 193 -9.86 1.27 -12.37
CA THR A 193 -11.32 1.28 -12.30
C THR A 193 -11.68 0.76 -10.91
N PRO A 194 -12.52 1.45 -10.14
CA PRO A 194 -12.99 0.89 -8.88
C PRO A 194 -13.62 -0.49 -9.15
N PRO A 195 -13.52 -1.46 -8.23
CA PRO A 195 -14.22 -2.72 -8.39
C PRO A 195 -15.71 -2.40 -8.49
N LEU A 196 -16.25 -2.52 -9.70
CA LEU A 196 -17.67 -2.54 -9.93
C LEU A 196 -18.15 -3.85 -9.30
N HIS A 197 -18.59 -3.78 -8.04
CA HIS A 197 -19.60 -4.72 -7.58
C HIS A 197 -20.77 -4.56 -8.54
N GLN A 198 -20.84 -5.46 -9.52
CA GLN A 198 -22.05 -5.70 -10.28
C GLN A 198 -23.08 -6.19 -9.28
N LEU A 199 -23.85 -5.25 -8.73
CA LEU A 199 -25.20 -5.50 -8.27
C LEU A 199 -26.05 -5.83 -9.50
N SER A 200 -25.80 -6.97 -10.13
CA SER A 200 -26.83 -7.68 -10.88
C SER A 200 -27.75 -8.29 -9.83
N THR A 201 -28.61 -7.45 -9.27
CA THR A 201 -29.82 -7.95 -8.65
C THR A 201 -30.64 -8.56 -9.77
N SER A 202 -30.77 -9.88 -9.66
CA SER A 202 -31.77 -10.70 -10.33
C SER A 202 -33.10 -9.94 -10.43
N SER A 203 -33.49 -9.58 -11.65
CA SER A 203 -34.88 -9.36 -12.00
C SER A 203 -35.25 -10.45 -13.00
N ALA A 204 -35.48 -11.64 -12.45
CA ALA A 204 -36.38 -12.61 -13.04
C ALA A 204 -37.60 -12.71 -12.12
N ASP A 205 -38.77 -12.76 -12.75
CA ASP A 205 -40.11 -12.95 -12.20
C ASP A 205 -40.79 -11.79 -11.47
N LYS A 206 -41.67 -11.11 -12.22
CA LYS A 206 -43.11 -11.43 -12.13
C LYS A 206 -43.83 -11.09 -13.44
N ARG A 207 -44.28 -12.14 -14.12
CA ARG A 207 -45.45 -12.11 -15.01
C ARG A 207 -46.69 -11.82 -14.16
N LEU A 208 -47.54 -10.90 -14.62
CA LEU A 208 -48.99 -11.07 -14.85
C LEU A 208 -49.48 -9.87 -15.65
#